data_AF-A0A2D2AUL4-F1
#
_entry.id   AF-A0A2D2AUL4-F1
#
_cell.length_a   1.000
_cell.length_b   1.000
_cell.length_c   1.000
_cell.angle_alpha   90.00
_cell.angle_beta   90.00
_cell.angle_gamma   90.00
#
_symmetry.space_group_name_H-M   'P 1'
#
loop_
_entity.id
_entity.type
_entity.pdbx_description
1 polymer ?
#
loop_
_entity_poly.entity_id
_entity_poly.type
_entity_poly.pdbx_seq_one_letter_code
_entity_poly.pdbx_strand_id
1 'polypeptide(L)'
;MMAEIGRRSGRFDVERRTIGRGTTQIDGANFRLREASPHQDLGFQLLAHGAALGRVTVEVRAQRWRPDPPSRAVYIEAARSLITPLLKEFNRDHGKRIRLRIESERAAAFQMTARTEILLDRFVGCANKSSLHPLDWNRFYELILEGRQEIPFEDLRAQLGDKGFTAAKADQLAELYRHLWAFKRLR
;
A
#
# COMPACT_ATOMS: atom_id res chain seq x y z
N MET A 1 -27.54 -2.58 1.17
CA MET A 1 -26.15 -2.98 0.79
C MET A 1 -25.67 -2.06 -0.33
N MET A 2 -24.39 -1.65 -0.37
CA MET A 2 -23.91 -0.61 -1.30
C MET A 2 -24.11 -0.95 -2.79
N ALA A 3 -24.02 -2.22 -3.17
CA ALA A 3 -24.35 -2.69 -4.52
C ALA A 3 -25.81 -2.44 -4.92
N GLU A 4 -26.75 -2.46 -3.98
CA GLU A 4 -28.16 -2.18 -4.27
C GLU A 4 -28.41 -0.69 -4.53
N ILE A 5 -27.71 0.17 -3.79
CA ILE A 5 -27.71 1.61 -4.00
C ILE A 5 -27.12 1.95 -5.38
N GLY A 6 -26.03 1.27 -5.76
CA GLY A 6 -25.45 1.40 -7.10
C GLY A 6 -26.46 1.10 -8.20
N ARG A 7 -27.20 0.00 -8.10
CA ARG A 7 -28.26 -0.36 -9.07
C ARG A 7 -29.39 0.65 -9.11
N ARG A 8 -29.92 1.01 -7.94
CA ARG A 8 -31.02 1.97 -7.82
C ARG A 8 -30.65 3.35 -8.36
N SER A 9 -29.38 3.75 -8.23
CA SER A 9 -28.92 5.04 -8.77
C SER A 9 -28.98 5.10 -10.30
N GLY A 10 -29.03 3.96 -11.00
CA GLY A 10 -29.01 3.89 -12.46
C GLY A 10 -27.67 4.28 -13.11
N ARG A 11 -26.70 4.78 -12.32
CA ARG A 11 -25.41 5.28 -12.79
C ARG A 11 -24.40 4.18 -13.10
N PHE A 12 -24.61 2.99 -12.53
CA PHE A 12 -23.64 1.89 -12.60
C PHE A 12 -24.26 0.58 -13.09
N ASP A 13 -23.51 -0.14 -13.92
CA ASP A 13 -23.67 -1.58 -14.06
C ASP A 13 -22.97 -2.27 -12.89
N VAL A 14 -23.73 -3.07 -12.12
CA VAL A 14 -23.26 -3.67 -10.87
C VAL A 14 -23.25 -5.18 -10.95
N GLU A 15 -22.06 -5.77 -10.91
CA GLU A 15 -21.84 -7.21 -10.88
C GLU A 15 -21.30 -7.63 -9.50
N ARG A 16 -21.82 -8.71 -8.92
CA ARG A 16 -21.27 -9.28 -7.68
C ARG A 16 -20.55 -10.58 -7.97
N ARG A 17 -19.40 -10.75 -7.33
CA ARG A 17 -18.61 -11.97 -7.38
C ARG A 17 -18.07 -12.29 -6.00
N THR A 18 -18.33 -13.50 -5.55
CA THR A 18 -17.65 -14.06 -4.39
C THR A 18 -16.45 -14.85 -4.90
N ILE A 19 -15.25 -14.49 -4.47
CA ILE A 19 -14.01 -15.15 -4.87
C ILE A 19 -13.38 -15.79 -3.63
N GLY A 20 -13.24 -17.12 -3.63
CA GLY A 20 -12.54 -17.86 -2.58
C GLY A 20 -12.87 -19.35 -2.50
N ARG A 21 -11.89 -20.15 -2.10
CA ARG A 21 -12.04 -21.52 -1.57
C ARG A 21 -11.34 -21.55 -0.20
N GLY A 22 -12.02 -22.02 0.85
CA GLY A 22 -11.44 -22.13 2.20
C GLY A 22 -11.59 -20.87 3.07
N THR A 23 -10.61 -20.61 3.96
CA THR A 23 -10.68 -19.60 5.03
C THR A 23 -10.53 -18.14 4.57
N THR A 24 -10.18 -17.89 3.32
CA THR A 24 -10.05 -16.55 2.72
C THR A 24 -11.15 -16.30 1.70
N GLN A 25 -12.33 -15.93 2.19
CA GLN A 25 -13.44 -15.51 1.36
C GLN A 25 -13.37 -14.00 1.11
N ILE A 26 -13.35 -13.60 -0.15
CA ILE A 26 -13.44 -12.21 -0.58
C ILE A 26 -14.81 -12.02 -1.22
N ASP A 27 -15.62 -11.13 -0.65
CA ASP A 27 -16.87 -10.68 -1.27
C ASP A 27 -16.59 -9.42 -2.08
N GLY A 28 -16.84 -9.49 -3.38
CA GLY A 28 -16.51 -8.48 -4.36
C GLY A 28 -17.74 -7.93 -5.07
N ALA A 29 -17.83 -6.61 -5.21
CA ALA A 29 -18.82 -5.96 -6.06
C ALA A 29 -18.14 -5.01 -7.05
N ASN A 30 -18.31 -5.27 -8.35
CA ASN A 30 -17.82 -4.44 -9.44
C ASN A 30 -18.89 -3.44 -9.86
N PHE A 31 -18.49 -2.20 -10.08
CA PHE A 31 -19.33 -1.10 -10.53
C PHE A 31 -18.68 -0.51 -11.78
N ARG A 32 -19.40 -0.50 -12.90
CA ARG A 32 -18.98 0.17 -14.14
C ARG A 32 -19.84 1.39 -14.36
N LEU A 33 -19.23 2.56 -14.56
CA LEU A 33 -19.95 3.79 -14.80
C LEU A 33 -20.61 3.75 -16.18
N ARG A 34 -21.90 4.05 -16.25
CA ARG A 34 -22.66 4.15 -17.51
C ARG A 34 -22.55 5.52 -18.17
N GLU A 35 -22.32 6.54 -17.35
CA GLU A 35 -22.19 7.93 -17.80
C GLU A 35 -20.88 8.13 -18.58
N ALA A 36 -20.88 9.11 -19.48
CA ALA A 36 -19.67 9.50 -20.20
C ALA A 36 -18.57 9.95 -19.22
N SER A 37 -17.37 9.44 -19.44
CA SER A 37 -16.18 9.74 -18.64
C SER A 37 -15.00 10.01 -19.57
N PRO A 38 -14.06 10.90 -19.19
CA PRO A 38 -12.81 11.04 -19.92
C PRO A 38 -11.96 9.75 -19.89
N HIS A 39 -12.24 8.82 -18.99
CA HIS A 39 -11.58 7.52 -18.89
C HIS A 39 -12.48 6.42 -19.47
N GLN A 40 -11.91 5.55 -20.31
CA GLN A 40 -12.62 4.45 -20.96
C GLN A 40 -12.94 3.35 -19.93
N ASP A 41 -14.19 2.88 -19.93
CA ASP A 41 -14.71 1.84 -19.03
C ASP A 41 -14.39 2.08 -17.55
N LEU A 42 -14.51 3.34 -17.12
CA LEU A 42 -14.27 3.74 -15.74
C LEU A 42 -15.22 3.02 -14.79
N GLY A 43 -14.67 2.56 -13.67
CA GLY A 43 -15.43 1.90 -12.62
C GLY A 43 -14.63 1.72 -11.35
N PHE A 44 -15.21 1.02 -10.40
CA PHE A 44 -14.54 0.64 -9.17
C PHE A 44 -15.00 -0.73 -8.68
N GLN A 45 -14.19 -1.36 -7.84
CA GLN A 45 -14.48 -2.62 -7.19
C GLN A 45 -14.45 -2.42 -5.68
N LEU A 46 -15.48 -2.89 -4.99
CA LEU A 46 -15.51 -3.03 -3.54
C LEU A 46 -15.05 -4.43 -3.17
N LEU A 47 -14.12 -4.54 -2.23
CA LEU A 47 -13.57 -5.79 -1.73
C LEU A 47 -13.72 -5.85 -0.21
N ALA A 48 -14.54 -6.76 0.27
CA ALA A 48 -14.66 -7.08 1.69
C ALA A 48 -13.84 -8.33 1.99
N HIS A 49 -12.84 -8.20 2.88
CA HIS A 49 -12.03 -9.31 3.34
C HIS A 49 -12.58 -9.83 4.67
N GLY A 50 -12.87 -11.13 4.77
CA GLY A 50 -13.41 -11.74 5.99
C GLY A 50 -12.56 -11.52 7.25
N ALA A 51 -11.24 -11.32 7.11
CA ALA A 51 -10.32 -11.07 8.21
C ALA A 51 -10.26 -9.60 8.68
N ALA A 52 -10.72 -8.64 7.88
CA ALA A 52 -10.63 -7.21 8.18
C ALA A 52 -12.00 -6.63 8.57
N LEU A 53 -12.41 -6.87 9.82
CA LEU A 53 -13.69 -6.36 10.33
C LEU A 53 -13.74 -4.83 10.26
N GLY A 54 -14.80 -4.31 9.62
CA GLY A 54 -15.09 -2.87 9.57
C GLY A 54 -14.37 -2.09 8.47
N ARG A 55 -13.64 -2.74 7.55
CA ARG A 55 -13.03 -2.09 6.38
C ARG A 55 -13.43 -2.78 5.09
N VAL A 56 -13.67 -1.97 4.06
CA VAL A 56 -13.89 -2.41 2.67
C VAL A 56 -12.86 -1.67 1.83
N THR A 57 -12.06 -2.42 1.08
CA THR A 57 -11.09 -1.86 0.14
C THR A 57 -11.83 -1.42 -1.11
N VAL A 58 -11.45 -0.28 -1.67
CA VAL A 58 -12.00 0.20 -2.94
C VAL A 58 -10.87 0.36 -3.95
N GLU A 59 -11.03 -0.29 -5.10
CA GLU A 59 -10.08 -0.22 -6.20
C GLU A 59 -10.74 0.47 -7.40
N VAL A 60 -10.16 1.54 -7.91
CA VAL A 60 -10.69 2.25 -9.10
C VAL A 60 -9.97 1.74 -10.33
N ARG A 61 -10.72 1.43 -11.38
CA ARG A 61 -10.19 0.86 -12.62
C ARG A 61 -10.78 1.58 -13.83
N ALA A 62 -9.96 1.74 -14.86
CA ALA A 62 -10.37 2.13 -16.19
C ALA A 62 -9.65 1.23 -17.18
N GLN A 63 -10.27 0.93 -18.33
CA GLN A 63 -9.56 0.27 -19.44
C GLN A 63 -8.50 1.20 -20.02
N ARG A 64 -8.80 2.51 -20.08
CA ARG A 64 -7.87 3.53 -20.53
C ARG A 64 -8.02 4.81 -19.72
N TRP A 65 -6.92 5.26 -19.12
CA TRP A 65 -6.89 6.51 -18.40
C TRP A 65 -6.63 7.69 -19.33
N ARG A 66 -6.96 8.91 -18.88
CA ARG A 66 -6.61 10.15 -19.56
C ARG A 66 -6.22 11.19 -18.51
N PRO A 67 -4.94 11.56 -18.36
CA PRO A 67 -3.77 11.04 -19.08
C PRO A 67 -3.50 9.55 -18.77
N ASP A 68 -2.71 8.90 -19.62
CA ASP A 68 -2.26 7.51 -19.47
C ASP A 68 -0.72 7.47 -19.41
N PRO A 69 -0.09 7.15 -18.26
CA PRO A 69 -0.73 6.77 -16.99
C PRO A 69 -1.42 7.96 -16.27
N PRO A 70 -2.45 7.72 -15.44
CA PRO A 70 -3.10 8.77 -14.70
C PRO A 70 -2.16 9.32 -13.62
N SER A 71 -2.21 10.63 -13.39
CA SER A 71 -1.60 11.18 -12.18
C SER A 71 -2.40 10.77 -10.94
N ARG A 72 -1.78 10.81 -9.76
CA ARG A 72 -2.48 10.57 -8.48
C ARG A 72 -3.67 11.50 -8.29
N ALA A 73 -3.56 12.76 -8.70
CA ALA A 73 -4.65 13.71 -8.63
C ALA A 73 -5.86 13.26 -9.46
N VAL A 74 -5.61 12.80 -10.70
CA VAL A 74 -6.65 12.25 -11.60
C VAL A 74 -7.29 11.00 -11.02
N TYR A 75 -6.49 10.08 -10.46
CA TYR A 75 -7.02 8.89 -9.80
C TYR A 75 -7.91 9.22 -8.59
N ILE A 76 -7.48 10.20 -7.77
CA ILE A 76 -8.24 10.64 -6.58
C ILE A 76 -9.54 11.31 -6.96
N GLU A 77 -9.51 12.15 -7.99
CA GLU A 77 -10.68 12.81 -8.53
C GLU A 77 -11.70 11.77 -9.03
N ALA A 78 -11.25 10.80 -9.83
CA ALA A 78 -12.09 9.70 -10.29
C ALA A 78 -12.66 8.88 -9.12
N ALA A 79 -11.85 8.56 -8.10
CA ALA A 79 -12.33 7.83 -6.92
C ALA A 79 -13.45 8.60 -6.18
N ARG A 80 -13.25 9.90 -5.96
CA ARG A 80 -14.23 10.75 -5.27
C ARG A 80 -15.52 10.89 -6.08
N SER A 81 -15.43 11.12 -7.39
CA SER A 81 -16.60 11.32 -8.24
C SER A 81 -17.49 10.07 -8.32
N LEU A 82 -16.89 8.88 -8.33
CA LEU A 82 -17.60 7.60 -8.34
C LEU A 82 -18.21 7.26 -6.97
N ILE A 83 -17.41 7.36 -5.90
CA ILE A 83 -17.72 6.72 -4.62
C ILE A 83 -18.46 7.65 -3.66
N THR A 84 -18.14 8.96 -3.63
CA THR A 84 -18.72 9.90 -2.67
C THR A 84 -20.25 10.00 -2.77
N PRO A 85 -20.87 10.05 -3.96
CA PRO A 85 -22.34 10.06 -4.08
C PRO A 85 -22.98 8.81 -3.47
N LEU A 86 -22.43 7.63 -3.76
CA LEU A 86 -22.93 6.35 -3.24
C LEU A 86 -22.76 6.25 -1.73
N LEU A 87 -21.62 6.71 -1.17
CA LEU A 87 -21.42 6.73 0.27
C LEU A 87 -22.38 7.68 0.98
N LYS A 88 -22.69 8.84 0.38
CA LYS A 88 -23.64 9.80 0.95
C LYS A 88 -25.03 9.19 1.05
N GLU A 89 -25.47 8.51 0.00
CA GLU A 89 -26.76 7.81 -0.02
C GLU A 89 -26.78 6.62 0.95
N PHE A 90 -25.73 5.80 0.96
CA PHE A 90 -25.60 4.69 1.91
C PHE A 90 -25.66 5.15 3.36
N ASN A 91 -24.91 6.20 3.70
CA ASN A 91 -24.87 6.76 5.05
C ASN A 91 -26.24 7.31 5.47
N ARG A 92 -26.95 7.97 4.55
CA ARG A 92 -28.31 8.47 4.79
C ARG A 92 -29.28 7.33 5.05
N ASP A 93 -29.30 6.31 4.19
CA ASP A 93 -30.27 5.22 4.25
C ASP A 93 -30.06 4.29 5.46
N HIS A 94 -28.82 4.19 5.95
CA HIS A 94 -28.45 3.28 7.04
C HIS A 94 -28.05 3.99 8.34
N GLY A 95 -28.14 5.32 8.42
CA GLY A 95 -27.74 6.09 9.60
C GLY A 95 -26.27 5.87 10.01
N LYS A 96 -25.39 5.65 9.03
CA LYS A 96 -23.96 5.38 9.26
C LYS A 96 -23.11 6.60 8.90
N ARG A 97 -21.85 6.59 9.33
CA ARG A 97 -20.85 7.64 9.01
C ARG A 97 -19.59 7.03 8.42
N ILE A 98 -19.76 6.21 7.38
CA ILE A 98 -18.64 5.62 6.65
C ILE A 98 -17.95 6.72 5.84
N ARG A 99 -16.61 6.72 5.82
CA ARG A 99 -15.81 7.72 5.12
C ARG A 99 -14.91 7.04 4.09
N LEU A 100 -14.81 7.64 2.91
CA LEU A 100 -13.78 7.28 1.94
C LEU A 100 -12.42 7.75 2.49
N ARG A 101 -11.52 6.81 2.76
CA ARG A 101 -10.13 7.11 3.07
C ARG A 101 -9.30 6.80 1.83
N ILE A 102 -8.73 7.84 1.23
CA ILE A 102 -7.73 7.71 0.18
C ILE A 102 -6.39 7.70 0.88
N GLU A 103 -5.64 6.61 0.73
CA GLU A 103 -4.30 6.53 1.28
C GLU A 103 -3.44 7.65 0.69
N SER A 104 -2.81 8.44 1.56
CA SER A 104 -1.78 9.38 1.15
C SER A 104 -0.65 8.60 0.47
N GLU A 105 0.00 9.19 -0.53
CA GLU A 105 1.22 8.65 -1.14
C GLU A 105 2.28 8.31 -0.08
N ARG A 106 2.25 9.07 1.01
CA ARG A 106 2.75 8.64 2.32
C ARG A 106 1.69 7.81 3.04
N ALA A 107 1.62 6.51 2.80
CA ALA A 107 1.57 5.63 3.97
C ALA A 107 2.76 6.11 4.81
N ALA A 108 2.49 6.78 5.94
CA ALA A 108 3.43 7.65 6.64
C ALA A 108 4.88 7.23 6.35
N ALA A 109 5.60 8.02 5.52
CA ALA A 109 6.93 7.64 5.02
C ALA A 109 7.67 6.98 6.16
N PHE A 110 8.09 5.73 5.97
CA PHE A 110 8.56 4.88 7.06
C PHE A 110 9.50 5.70 7.94
N GLN A 111 9.05 6.02 9.16
CA GLN A 111 9.84 6.79 10.08
C GLN A 111 10.61 5.80 10.92
N MET A 112 11.92 5.76 10.71
CA MET A 112 12.80 5.03 11.60
C MET A 112 12.65 5.58 13.01
N THR A 113 12.57 4.70 14.00
CA THR A 113 12.74 5.13 15.39
C THR A 113 14.15 5.67 15.57
N ALA A 114 14.34 6.64 16.48
CA ALA A 114 15.67 7.21 16.75
C ALA A 114 16.73 6.13 17.06
N ARG A 115 16.35 5.01 17.70
CA ARG A 115 17.25 3.88 17.93
C ARG A 115 17.67 3.20 16.62
N THR A 116 16.72 2.93 15.73
CA THR A 116 17.00 2.32 14.42
C THR A 116 17.89 3.24 13.58
N GLU A 117 17.63 4.55 13.60
CA GLU A 117 18.48 5.54 12.92
C GLU A 117 19.91 5.51 13.47
N ILE A 118 20.09 5.55 14.79
CA ILE A 118 21.42 5.48 15.42
C ILE A 118 22.17 4.20 15.02
N LEU A 119 21.50 3.06 15.03
CA LEU A 119 22.12 1.78 14.65
C LEU A 119 22.51 1.76 13.17
N LEU A 120 21.64 2.28 12.30
CA LEU A 120 21.90 2.39 10.88
C LEU A 120 23.06 3.35 10.62
N ASP A 121 23.04 4.54 11.21
CA ASP A 121 24.10 5.55 11.11
C ASP A 121 25.44 5.03 11.64
N ARG A 122 25.45 4.25 12.73
CA ARG A 122 26.67 3.61 13.24
C ARG A 122 27.24 2.62 12.24
N PHE A 123 26.40 1.85 11.55
CA PHE A 123 26.83 0.97 10.48
C PHE A 123 27.34 1.78 9.29
N VAL A 124 26.50 2.63 8.70
CA VAL A 124 26.82 3.31 7.44
C VAL A 124 27.94 4.35 7.59
N GLY A 125 28.09 4.98 8.75
CA GLY A 125 29.13 6.00 8.99
C GLY A 125 30.55 5.42 8.99
N CYS A 126 30.70 4.17 9.40
CA CYS A 126 32.00 3.52 9.52
C CYS A 126 32.27 2.46 8.43
N ALA A 127 31.25 2.08 7.66
CA ALA A 127 31.35 1.01 6.68
C ALA A 127 32.15 1.41 5.44
N ASN A 128 33.06 0.53 5.01
CA ASN A 128 33.66 0.64 3.69
C ASN A 128 32.60 0.29 2.62
N LYS A 129 32.28 1.29 1.79
CA LYS A 129 31.17 1.24 0.81
C LYS A 129 31.40 0.29 -0.36
N SER A 130 32.66 -0.05 -0.62
CA SER A 130 33.06 -0.93 -1.72
C SER A 130 33.17 -2.38 -1.26
N SER A 131 33.74 -2.61 -0.07
CA SER A 131 33.90 -3.94 0.51
C SER A 131 33.79 -3.88 2.03
N LEU A 132 32.79 -4.55 2.60
CA LEU A 132 32.55 -4.53 4.04
C LEU A 132 33.61 -5.35 4.77
N HIS A 133 34.30 -4.71 5.72
CA HIS A 133 35.23 -5.36 6.62
C HIS A 133 34.46 -6.18 7.68
N PRO A 134 35.05 -7.22 8.30
CA PRO A 134 34.41 -7.95 9.40
C PRO A 134 33.77 -7.08 10.50
N LEU A 135 34.38 -5.93 10.83
CA LEU A 135 33.82 -4.98 11.80
C LEU A 135 32.55 -4.28 11.28
N ASP A 136 32.44 -4.05 9.98
CA ASP A 136 31.26 -3.47 9.36
C ASP A 136 30.11 -4.49 9.36
N TRP A 137 30.44 -5.76 9.11
CA TRP A 137 29.49 -6.85 9.26
C TRP A 137 28.95 -6.97 10.68
N ASN A 138 29.80 -6.84 11.70
CA ASN A 138 29.35 -6.82 13.09
C ASN A 138 28.34 -5.70 13.35
N ARG A 139 28.60 -4.48 12.86
CA ARG A 139 27.66 -3.34 13.00
C ARG A 139 26.37 -3.57 12.22
N PHE A 140 26.44 -4.21 11.06
CA PHE A 140 25.24 -4.59 10.30
C PHE A 140 24.40 -5.63 11.05
N TYR A 141 25.03 -6.63 11.67
CA TYR A 141 24.33 -7.59 12.52
C TYR A 141 23.78 -6.95 13.80
N GLU A 142 24.47 -5.98 14.40
CA GLU A 142 23.94 -5.19 15.51
C GLU A 142 22.64 -4.48 15.14
N LEU A 143 22.56 -3.84 13.95
CA LEU A 143 21.32 -3.23 13.46
C LEU A 143 20.15 -4.23 13.45
N ILE A 144 20.41 -5.48 13.04
CA ILE A 144 19.39 -6.53 12.98
C ILE A 144 19.03 -7.04 14.38
N LEU A 145 20.02 -7.38 15.21
CA LEU A 145 19.81 -7.98 16.52
C LEU A 145 19.19 -6.98 17.52
N GLU A 146 19.70 -5.75 17.54
CA GLU A 146 19.30 -4.71 18.49
C GLU A 146 18.15 -3.83 17.98
N GLY A 147 17.86 -3.89 16.69
CA GLY A 147 16.74 -3.18 16.07
C GLY A 147 15.41 -3.67 16.61
N ARG A 148 14.49 -2.75 16.93
CA ARG A 148 13.12 -3.08 17.38
C ARG A 148 12.06 -2.83 16.31
N GLN A 149 12.48 -2.30 15.17
CA GLN A 149 11.62 -1.94 14.05
C GLN A 149 12.21 -2.51 12.77
N GLU A 150 11.38 -3.21 12.01
CA GLU A 150 11.71 -3.69 10.68
C GLU A 150 11.81 -2.50 9.73
N ILE A 151 12.93 -2.37 9.04
CA ILE A 151 13.08 -1.39 7.96
C ILE A 151 12.57 -2.03 6.67
N PRO A 152 11.58 -1.45 5.99
CA PRO A 152 11.15 -1.95 4.69
C PRO A 152 12.29 -1.95 3.68
N PHE A 153 12.27 -2.92 2.77
CA PHE A 153 13.35 -3.13 1.79
C PHE A 153 13.68 -1.85 0.99
N GLU A 154 12.68 -1.20 0.42
CA GLU A 154 12.86 0.00 -0.41
C GLU A 154 13.42 1.17 0.41
N ASP A 155 12.98 1.33 1.67
CA ASP A 155 13.47 2.37 2.56
C ASP A 155 14.93 2.12 2.95
N LEU A 156 15.32 0.89 3.29
CA LEU A 156 16.71 0.57 3.60
C LEU A 156 17.62 0.76 2.38
N ARG A 157 17.17 0.32 1.21
CA ARG A 157 17.90 0.48 -0.06
C ARG A 157 18.14 1.95 -0.36
N ALA A 158 17.11 2.80 -0.26
CA ALA A 158 17.22 4.23 -0.47
C ALA A 158 18.21 4.88 0.50
N GLN A 159 18.10 4.56 1.80
CA GLN A 159 19.00 5.08 2.83
C GLN A 159 20.46 4.68 2.60
N LEU A 160 20.72 3.44 2.17
CA LEU A 160 22.08 3.00 1.83
C LEU A 160 22.61 3.77 0.60
N GLY A 161 21.77 3.97 -0.42
CA GLY A 161 22.11 4.78 -1.59
C GLY A 161 22.49 6.23 -1.21
N ASP A 162 21.64 6.89 -0.42
CA ASP A 162 21.87 8.26 0.07
C ASP A 162 23.17 8.37 0.89
N LYS A 163 23.57 7.28 1.56
CA LYS A 163 24.79 7.19 2.35
C LYS A 163 26.00 6.68 1.55
N GLY A 164 25.92 6.67 0.22
CA GLY A 164 27.03 6.47 -0.71
C GLY A 164 27.35 5.02 -1.08
N PHE A 165 26.46 4.06 -0.79
CA PHE A 165 26.61 2.72 -1.34
C PHE A 165 26.20 2.67 -2.81
N THR A 166 26.84 1.83 -3.61
CA THR A 166 26.40 1.57 -5.00
C THR A 166 25.02 0.91 -4.99
N ALA A 167 24.23 1.12 -6.04
CA ALA A 167 22.88 0.53 -6.13
C ALA A 167 22.88 -0.99 -5.94
N ALA A 168 23.82 -1.69 -6.60
CA ALA A 168 23.98 -3.14 -6.46
C ALA A 168 24.32 -3.55 -5.02
N LYS A 169 25.15 -2.77 -4.31
CA LYS A 169 25.51 -3.06 -2.92
C LYS A 169 24.37 -2.76 -1.96
N ALA A 170 23.64 -1.67 -2.17
CA ALA A 170 22.45 -1.32 -1.41
C ALA A 170 21.37 -2.41 -1.55
N ASP A 171 21.12 -2.91 -2.76
CA ASP A 171 20.21 -4.03 -3.02
C ASP A 171 20.63 -5.29 -2.28
N GLN A 172 21.91 -5.67 -2.41
CA GLN A 172 22.45 -6.86 -1.74
C GLN A 172 22.27 -6.78 -0.21
N LEU A 173 22.54 -5.63 0.39
CA LEU A 173 22.45 -5.43 1.83
C LEU A 173 21.00 -5.35 2.31
N ALA A 174 20.12 -4.69 1.57
CA ALA A 174 18.70 -4.64 1.90
C ALA A 174 18.06 -6.04 1.84
N GLU A 175 18.45 -6.86 0.86
CA GLU A 175 17.95 -8.23 0.72
C GLU A 175 18.44 -9.11 1.87
N LEU A 176 19.72 -9.00 2.21
CA LEU A 176 20.30 -9.73 3.34
C LEU A 176 19.66 -9.32 4.67
N TYR A 177 19.42 -8.02 4.89
CA TYR A 177 18.71 -7.51 6.07
C TYR A 177 17.32 -8.15 6.18
N ARG A 178 16.55 -8.15 5.09
CA ARG A 178 15.20 -8.73 5.03
C ARG A 178 15.20 -10.21 5.46
N HIS A 179 16.15 -10.99 4.94
CA HIS A 179 16.27 -12.41 5.30
C HIS A 179 16.64 -12.62 6.77
N LEU A 180 17.61 -11.88 7.28
CA LEU A 180 18.06 -11.99 8.67
C LEU A 180 17.00 -11.51 9.66
N TRP A 181 16.24 -10.48 9.29
CA TRP A 181 15.12 -9.99 10.08
C TRP A 181 13.97 -11.00 10.13
N ALA A 182 13.63 -11.63 9.00
CA ALA A 182 12.66 -12.72 8.96
C ALA A 182 13.09 -13.88 9.88
N PHE A 183 14.37 -14.24 9.87
CA PHE A 183 14.91 -15.26 10.77
C PHE A 183 14.81 -14.84 12.25
N LYS A 184 15.15 -13.59 12.57
CA LYS A 184 15.02 -13.04 13.94
C LYS A 184 13.60 -13.17 14.47
N ARG A 185 12.57 -12.96 13.63
CA ARG A 185 11.16 -13.02 14.02
C ARG A 185 10.64 -14.44 14.29
N LEU A 186 11.35 -15.47 13.83
CA LEU A 186 11.00 -16.87 14.09
C LEU A 186 11.51 -17.37 15.45
N ARG A 187 12.37 -16.60 16.11
CA ARG A 187 13.02 -16.93 17.38
C ARG A 187 12.37 -16.16 18.53
#